data_AF-A0A7S4CCV3-F1
#
_entry.id   AF-A0A7S4CCV3-F1
#
_cell.length_a   1.000
_cell.length_b   1.000
_cell.length_c   1.000
_cell.angle_alpha   90.00
_cell.angle_beta   90.00
_cell.angle_gamma   90.00
#
_symmetry.space_group_name_H-M   'P 1'
#
loop_
_entity.id
_entity.type
_entity.pdbx_description
1 polymer ?
#
loop_
_entity_poly.entity_id
_entity_poly.type
_entity_poly.pdbx_seq_one_letter_code
_entity_poly.pdbx_strand_id
1 'polypeptide(L)'
;GAAPAAADGSKLVVRTAWQELCALAKAFPAFQGLPDSMRQHAQVWEDFLKDPTLDPAPLPLSDDQKDDLNGLRMLMLVRCVRAEAFVACARHYVRAHLPAAPRFLTPAGRPTLREWYMDRAPEGPILLLCRDARGVADGFRELYTAAAAMPIPCASYSPAPGAVHATLASIAEALQKPIWVLLCTADAAVAAAALD
;
A
#
# COMPACT_ATOMS: atom_id res chain seq x y z
N GLY A 1 -1.48 44.12 30.74
CA GLY A 1 -1.35 42.65 30.75
C GLY A 1 -0.11 42.29 29.98
N ALA A 2 0.80 41.52 30.57
CA ALA A 2 2.00 41.06 29.88
C ALA A 2 1.61 40.04 28.80
N ALA A 3 2.10 40.24 27.57
CA ALA A 3 1.97 39.25 26.50
C ALA A 3 2.70 37.96 26.91
N PRO A 4 2.11 36.78 26.72
CA PRO A 4 2.80 35.52 27.00
C PRO A 4 4.03 35.40 26.11
N ALA A 5 5.16 34.99 26.70
CA ALA A 5 6.39 34.73 25.96
C ALA A 5 6.10 33.69 24.87
N ALA A 6 6.30 34.08 23.61
CA ALA A 6 6.05 33.20 22.46
C ALA A 6 6.93 31.94 22.58
N ALA A 7 6.28 30.77 22.72
CA ALA A 7 6.98 29.50 22.72
C ALA A 7 7.60 29.25 21.34
N ASP A 8 8.81 28.69 21.31
CA ASP A 8 9.46 28.28 20.07
C ASP A 8 8.77 27.01 19.53
N GLY A 9 7.91 27.18 18.53
CA GLY A 9 7.15 26.09 17.89
C GLY A 9 8.03 24.97 17.32
N SER A 10 9.32 25.22 17.08
CA SER A 10 10.28 24.18 16.65
C SER A 10 10.61 23.17 17.76
N LYS A 11 10.25 23.45 19.02
CA LYS A 11 10.43 22.51 20.14
C LYS A 11 9.30 21.48 20.26
N LEU A 12 8.15 21.74 19.64
CA LEU A 12 6.97 20.86 19.69
C LEU A 12 7.09 19.69 18.71
N VAL A 13 7.87 19.84 17.66
CA VAL A 13 8.04 18.85 16.60
C VAL A 13 9.53 18.64 16.31
N VAL A 14 9.89 17.48 15.78
CA VAL A 14 11.26 17.24 15.31
C VAL A 14 11.63 18.29 14.27
N ARG A 15 12.89 18.75 14.27
CA ARG A 15 13.37 19.82 13.38
C ARG A 15 13.01 19.60 11.90
N THR A 16 13.00 18.35 11.44
CA THR A 16 12.60 17.96 10.08
C THR A 16 11.12 18.23 9.82
N ALA A 17 10.23 17.83 10.73
CA ALA A 17 8.80 18.12 10.65
C ALA A 17 8.51 19.63 10.66
N TRP A 18 9.25 20.41 11.45
CA TRP A 18 9.14 21.87 11.43
C TRP A 18 9.50 22.50 10.08
N GLN A 19 10.55 21.97 9.42
CA GLN A 19 10.93 22.43 8.07
C GLN A 19 9.87 22.08 7.04
N GLU A 20 9.30 20.87 7.09
CA GLU A 20 8.21 20.44 6.22
C GLU A 20 6.97 21.32 6.41
N LEU A 21 6.62 21.65 7.66
CA LEU A 21 5.54 22.58 7.98
C LEU A 21 5.78 23.98 7.43
N CYS A 22 6.99 24.53 7.58
CA CYS A 22 7.35 25.82 7.03
C CYS A 22 7.28 25.82 5.49
N ALA A 23 7.65 24.70 4.86
CA ALA A 23 7.53 24.54 3.42
C ALA A 23 6.07 24.45 2.97
N LEU A 24 5.23 23.70 3.72
CA LEU A 24 3.79 23.61 3.49
C LEU A 24 3.12 24.99 3.58
N ALA A 25 3.44 25.76 4.63
CA ALA A 25 2.97 27.12 4.84
C ALA A 25 3.36 28.08 3.70
N LYS A 26 4.57 27.93 3.15
CA LYS A 26 5.03 28.74 2.01
C LYS A 26 4.37 28.33 0.69
N ALA A 27 4.13 27.04 0.48
CA ALA A 27 3.61 26.52 -0.78
C ALA A 27 2.09 26.71 -0.92
N PHE A 28 1.36 26.71 0.19
CA PHE A 28 -0.11 26.70 0.18
C PHE A 28 -0.67 27.78 1.11
N PRO A 29 -1.43 28.76 0.58
CA PRO A 29 -1.99 29.87 1.36
C PRO A 29 -2.77 29.44 2.60
N ALA A 30 -3.51 28.32 2.50
CA ALA A 30 -4.29 27.74 3.59
C ALA A 30 -3.47 27.37 4.85
N PHE A 31 -2.14 27.26 4.75
CA PHE A 31 -1.27 26.88 5.87
C PHE A 31 -0.32 28.01 6.32
N GLN A 32 -0.43 29.22 5.76
CA GLN A 32 0.50 30.33 6.07
C GLN A 32 0.52 30.70 7.56
N GLY A 33 -0.63 30.64 8.24
CA GLY A 33 -0.74 30.94 9.68
C GLY A 33 -0.34 29.80 10.61
N LEU A 34 -0.02 28.62 10.07
CA LEU A 34 0.21 27.42 10.87
C LEU A 34 1.46 27.51 11.77
N PRO A 35 2.62 28.02 11.30
CA PRO A 35 3.79 28.20 12.17
C PRO A 35 3.53 29.13 13.36
N ASP A 36 2.75 30.19 13.15
CA ASP A 36 2.40 31.14 14.21
C ASP A 36 1.36 30.56 15.17
N SER A 37 0.35 29.83 14.67
CA SER A 37 -0.58 29.06 15.50
C SER A 37 0.15 28.06 16.39
N MET A 38 1.16 27.35 15.88
CA MET A 38 1.96 26.42 16.68
C MET A 38 2.72 27.08 17.82
N ARG A 39 3.16 28.33 17.65
CA ARG A 39 3.81 29.10 18.71
C ARG A 39 2.82 29.63 19.74
N GLN A 40 1.66 30.09 19.28
CA GLN A 40 0.64 30.74 20.12
C GLN A 40 -0.22 29.72 20.90
N HIS A 41 -0.45 28.54 20.32
CA HIS A 41 -1.31 27.48 20.86
C HIS A 41 -0.54 26.19 21.12
N ALA A 42 0.67 26.32 21.68
CA ALA A 42 1.61 25.21 21.87
C ALA A 42 0.99 23.98 22.57
N GLN A 43 0.17 24.20 23.60
CA GLN A 43 -0.49 23.11 24.33
C GLN A 43 -1.47 22.31 23.45
N VAL A 44 -2.28 22.99 22.64
CA VAL A 44 -3.26 22.31 21.77
C VAL A 44 -2.55 21.50 20.69
N TRP A 45 -1.45 22.03 20.15
CA TRP A 45 -0.61 21.31 19.21
C TRP A 45 0.09 20.12 19.86
N GLU A 46 0.57 20.26 21.10
CA GLU A 46 1.17 19.16 21.85
C GLU A 46 0.16 18.03 22.10
N ASP A 47 -1.08 18.38 22.46
CA ASP A 47 -2.17 17.42 22.66
C ASP A 47 -2.52 16.71 21.33
N PHE A 48 -2.63 17.46 20.24
CA PHE A 48 -2.86 16.91 18.88
C PHE A 48 -1.73 15.96 18.44
N LEU A 49 -0.48 16.33 18.73
CA LEU A 49 0.68 15.50 18.37
C LEU A 49 0.75 14.20 19.18
N LYS A 50 0.24 14.21 20.42
CA LYS A 50 0.21 13.05 21.32
C LYS A 50 -1.03 12.19 21.18
N ASP A 51 -2.10 12.69 20.56
CA ASP A 51 -3.37 11.97 20.44
C ASP A 51 -3.20 10.66 19.63
N PRO A 52 -3.39 9.47 20.22
CA PRO A 52 -3.25 8.21 19.50
C PRO A 52 -4.36 7.96 18.46
N THR A 53 -5.50 8.65 18.57
CA THR A 53 -6.71 8.36 17.80
C THR A 53 -6.77 9.12 16.47
N LEU A 54 -6.06 10.25 16.34
CA LEU A 54 -6.12 11.14 15.17
C LEU A 54 -7.57 11.47 14.76
N ASP A 55 -8.50 11.42 15.70
CA ASP A 55 -9.80 12.02 15.48
C ASP A 55 -9.51 13.49 15.16
N PRO A 56 -10.07 14.10 14.10
CA PRO A 56 -9.79 15.49 13.80
C PRO A 56 -10.39 16.35 14.92
N ALA A 57 -9.67 16.44 16.04
CA ALA A 57 -9.80 17.53 16.96
C ALA A 57 -9.68 18.79 16.09
N PRO A 58 -10.59 19.77 16.25
CA PRO A 58 -10.53 20.98 15.46
C PRO A 58 -9.16 21.60 15.68
N LEU A 59 -8.36 21.67 14.61
CA LEU A 59 -7.06 22.31 14.66
C LEU A 59 -7.26 23.72 15.24
N PRO A 60 -6.34 24.21 16.09
CA PRO A 60 -6.40 25.55 16.68
C PRO A 60 -6.05 26.59 15.61
N LEU A 61 -6.90 26.67 14.60
CA LEU A 61 -6.86 27.60 13.50
C LEU A 61 -8.03 28.57 13.65
N SER A 62 -7.92 29.77 13.07
CA SER A 62 -9.02 30.72 13.11
C SER A 62 -10.25 30.13 12.41
N ASP A 63 -11.45 30.61 12.72
CA ASP A 63 -12.68 30.06 12.12
C ASP A 63 -12.65 30.19 10.57
N ASP A 64 -12.05 31.25 10.04
CA ASP A 64 -11.78 31.43 8.60
C ASP A 64 -10.85 30.35 8.00
N GLN A 65 -9.94 29.79 8.81
CA GLN A 65 -9.02 28.72 8.40
C GLN A 65 -9.64 27.32 8.58
N LYS A 66 -10.64 27.17 9.47
CA LYS A 66 -11.35 25.90 9.70
C LYS A 66 -12.28 25.55 8.56
N ASP A 67 -12.99 26.52 7.99
CA ASP A 67 -13.87 26.32 6.83
C ASP A 67 -13.11 25.86 5.59
N ASP A 68 -11.81 26.15 5.56
CA ASP A 68 -10.92 25.85 4.47
C ASP A 68 -10.26 24.46 4.62
N LEU A 69 -10.23 23.86 5.81
CA LEU A 69 -9.53 22.60 6.08
C LEU A 69 -10.35 21.37 5.72
N ASN A 70 -10.52 21.17 4.41
CA ASN A 70 -11.04 19.92 3.88
C ASN A 70 -10.16 18.73 4.30
N GLY A 71 -10.71 17.51 4.31
CA GLY A 71 -9.99 16.32 4.77
C GLY A 71 -8.65 16.06 4.06
N LEU A 72 -8.46 16.59 2.84
CA LEU A 72 -7.19 16.50 2.12
C LEU A 72 -6.11 17.39 2.75
N ARG A 73 -6.45 18.62 3.15
CA ARG A 73 -5.51 19.53 3.82
C ARG A 73 -5.10 18.99 5.19
N MET A 74 -6.00 18.30 5.89
CA MET A 74 -5.66 17.57 7.11
C MET A 74 -4.61 16.47 6.84
N LEU A 75 -4.75 15.71 5.75
CA LEU A 75 -3.74 14.70 5.37
C LEU A 75 -2.37 15.31 5.10
N MET A 76 -2.32 16.48 4.46
CA MET A 76 -1.06 17.19 4.19
C MET A 76 -0.38 17.60 5.50
N LEU A 77 -1.15 18.13 6.46
CA LEU A 77 -0.62 18.47 7.78
C LEU A 77 -0.10 17.23 8.52
N VAL A 78 -0.92 16.18 8.63
CA VAL A 78 -0.53 14.92 9.29
C VAL A 78 0.74 14.34 8.64
N ARG A 79 0.89 14.43 7.32
CA ARG A 79 2.11 13.97 6.64
C ARG A 79 3.38 14.69 7.12
N CYS A 80 3.29 15.96 7.49
CA CYS A 80 4.42 16.75 7.96
C CYS A 80 4.75 16.52 9.44
N VAL A 81 3.73 16.38 10.28
CA VAL A 81 3.95 16.33 11.75
C VAL A 81 3.82 14.94 12.36
N ARG A 82 3.16 14.03 11.67
CA ARG A 82 2.73 12.71 12.16
C ARG A 82 2.72 11.67 11.04
N ALA A 83 3.89 11.47 10.44
CA ALA A 83 4.07 10.59 9.28
C ALA A 83 3.66 9.13 9.56
N GLU A 84 3.80 8.65 10.79
CA GLU A 84 3.38 7.32 11.24
C GLU A 84 1.85 7.13 11.16
N ALA A 85 1.13 8.22 11.33
CA ALA A 85 -0.31 8.31 11.44
C ALA A 85 -0.99 8.54 10.07
N PHE A 86 -0.22 9.00 9.09
CA PHE A 86 -0.68 9.36 7.76
C PHE A 86 -1.48 8.26 7.06
N VAL A 87 -1.00 7.00 7.09
CA VAL A 87 -1.68 5.88 6.41
C VAL A 87 -3.07 5.63 7.03
N ALA A 88 -3.20 5.73 8.35
CA ALA A 88 -4.48 5.56 9.03
C ALA A 88 -5.45 6.69 8.66
N CYS A 89 -5.00 7.94 8.69
CA CYS A 89 -5.80 9.09 8.26
C CYS A 89 -6.20 9.00 6.78
N ALA A 90 -5.29 8.59 5.90
CA ALA A 90 -5.56 8.43 4.47
C ALA A 90 -6.65 7.37 4.22
N ARG A 91 -6.61 6.25 4.96
CA ARG A 91 -7.68 5.24 4.92
C ARG A 91 -9.01 5.83 5.37
N HIS A 92 -9.03 6.61 6.45
CA HIS A 92 -10.25 7.26 6.93
C HIS A 92 -10.80 8.25 5.90
N TYR A 93 -9.94 9.09 5.33
CA TYR A 93 -10.31 10.04 4.28
C TYR A 93 -10.94 9.35 3.06
N VAL A 94 -10.33 8.25 2.60
CA VAL A 94 -10.85 7.42 1.50
C VAL A 94 -12.23 6.86 1.87
N ARG A 95 -12.44 6.34 3.09
CA ARG A 95 -13.76 5.85 3.55
C ARG A 95 -14.82 6.93 3.51
N ALA A 96 -14.48 8.15 3.92
CA ALA A 96 -15.43 9.25 3.99
C ALA A 96 -15.84 9.79 2.61
N HIS A 97 -14.93 9.74 1.61
CA HIS A 97 -15.15 10.40 0.31
C HIS A 97 -15.40 9.44 -0.86
N LEU A 98 -15.12 8.14 -0.71
CA LEU A 98 -15.34 7.15 -1.76
C LEU A 98 -16.39 6.13 -1.31
N PRO A 99 -17.58 6.09 -1.96
CA PRO A 99 -18.61 5.09 -1.65
C PRO A 99 -18.13 3.65 -1.81
N ALA A 100 -17.19 3.41 -2.72
CA ALA A 100 -16.57 2.11 -2.97
C ALA A 100 -15.32 1.84 -2.11
N ALA A 101 -15.01 2.69 -1.11
CA ALA A 101 -13.83 2.55 -0.25
C ALA A 101 -13.61 1.17 0.35
N PRO A 102 -14.64 0.40 0.78
CA PRO A 102 -14.42 -0.95 1.29
C PRO A 102 -13.71 -1.87 0.30
N ARG A 103 -13.89 -1.67 -1.01
CA ARG A 103 -13.25 -2.45 -2.09
C ARG A 103 -11.76 -2.14 -2.26
N PHE A 104 -11.32 -0.94 -1.89
CA PHE A 104 -9.93 -0.49 -2.04
C PHE A 104 -9.12 -0.66 -0.76
N LEU A 105 -9.78 -0.60 0.40
CA LEU A 105 -9.12 -0.60 1.70
C LEU A 105 -9.08 -1.96 2.37
N THR A 106 -10.03 -2.82 2.03
CA THR A 106 -9.99 -4.23 2.44
C THR A 106 -9.11 -4.94 1.43
N PRO A 107 -8.13 -5.74 1.86
CA PRO A 107 -7.51 -6.70 0.96
C PRO A 107 -8.65 -7.53 0.38
N ALA A 108 -8.94 -7.35 -0.92
CA ALA A 108 -9.75 -8.34 -1.61
C ALA A 108 -9.03 -9.67 -1.34
N GLY A 109 -9.77 -10.66 -0.82
CA GLY A 109 -9.21 -12.00 -0.64
C GLY A 109 -8.48 -12.38 -1.92
N ARG A 110 -7.33 -13.05 -1.80
CA ARG A 110 -6.57 -13.49 -2.98
C ARG A 110 -7.55 -14.29 -3.86
N PRO A 111 -7.89 -13.82 -5.08
CA PRO A 111 -8.81 -14.57 -5.90
C PRO A 111 -8.12 -15.88 -6.27
N THR A 112 -8.86 -16.96 -6.22
CA THR A 112 -8.36 -18.29 -6.59
C THR A 112 -7.91 -18.28 -8.05
N LEU A 113 -6.97 -19.16 -8.43
CA LEU A 113 -6.57 -19.28 -9.85
C LEU A 113 -7.78 -19.49 -10.76
N ARG A 114 -8.76 -20.27 -10.31
CA ARG A 114 -10.00 -20.53 -11.03
C ARG A 114 -10.79 -19.25 -11.29
N GLU A 115 -10.94 -18.40 -10.27
CA GLU A 115 -11.62 -17.10 -10.42
C GLU A 115 -10.88 -16.20 -11.40
N TRP A 116 -9.55 -16.11 -11.30
CA TRP A 116 -8.73 -15.34 -12.25
C TRP A 116 -8.85 -15.84 -13.68
N TYR A 117 -8.85 -17.16 -13.88
CA TYR A 117 -8.93 -17.78 -15.19
C TYR A 117 -10.34 -17.66 -15.80
N MET A 118 -11.40 -17.80 -15.00
CA MET A 118 -12.76 -17.69 -15.51
C MET A 118 -13.16 -16.24 -15.81
N ASP A 119 -12.59 -15.29 -15.08
CA ASP A 119 -12.85 -13.84 -15.27
C ASP A 119 -12.03 -13.25 -16.43
N ARG A 120 -11.01 -13.96 -16.94
CA ARG A 120 -10.15 -13.49 -18.03
C ARG A 120 -10.18 -14.43 -19.22
N ALA A 121 -10.37 -13.89 -20.42
CA ALA A 121 -9.96 -14.60 -21.63
C ALA A 121 -8.44 -14.87 -21.57
N PRO A 122 -7.94 -16.00 -22.13
CA PRO A 122 -6.53 -16.38 -22.08
C PRO A 122 -5.66 -15.50 -23.00
N GLU A 123 -5.68 -14.19 -22.79
CA GLU A 123 -4.96 -13.19 -23.59
C GLU A 123 -3.49 -13.04 -23.14
N GLY A 124 -3.10 -13.59 -21.99
CA GLY A 124 -1.73 -13.50 -21.50
C GLY A 124 -1.38 -14.43 -20.34
N PRO A 125 -0.08 -14.56 -20.02
CA PRO A 125 0.40 -15.42 -18.95
C PRO A 125 0.00 -14.89 -17.56
N ILE A 126 -0.30 -15.80 -16.64
CA ILE A 126 -0.55 -15.48 -15.23
C ILE A 126 0.78 -15.50 -14.50
N LEU A 127 1.15 -14.36 -13.90
CA LEU A 127 2.37 -14.22 -13.10
C LEU A 127 2.01 -14.19 -11.62
N LEU A 128 2.53 -15.16 -10.86
CA LEU A 128 2.44 -15.14 -9.40
C LEU A 128 3.72 -14.55 -8.81
N LEU A 129 3.55 -13.46 -8.06
CA LEU A 129 4.63 -12.84 -7.31
C LEU A 129 4.63 -13.38 -5.89
N CYS A 130 5.64 -14.17 -5.55
CA CYS A 130 5.80 -14.75 -4.22
C CYS A 130 6.91 -14.02 -3.46
N ARG A 131 6.65 -13.73 -2.17
CA ARG A 131 7.59 -12.98 -1.32
C ARG A 131 8.83 -13.78 -0.93
N ASP A 132 8.67 -15.08 -0.75
CA ASP A 132 9.69 -15.99 -0.23
C ASP A 132 9.52 -17.38 -0.85
N ALA A 133 10.52 -18.25 -0.67
CA ALA A 133 10.54 -19.59 -1.27
C ALA A 133 9.36 -20.47 -0.81
N ARG A 134 8.90 -20.30 0.44
CA ARG A 134 7.72 -20.99 0.95
C ARG A 134 6.46 -20.55 0.20
N GLY A 135 6.30 -19.25 -0.02
CA GLY A 135 5.24 -18.70 -0.85
C GLY A 135 5.29 -19.19 -2.30
N VAL A 136 6.48 -19.43 -2.85
CA VAL A 136 6.61 -20.06 -4.18
C VAL A 136 6.05 -21.48 -4.16
N ALA A 137 6.46 -22.31 -3.18
CA ALA A 137 5.99 -23.69 -3.07
C ALA A 137 4.47 -23.75 -2.85
N ASP A 138 3.95 -22.97 -1.91
CA ASP A 138 2.50 -22.92 -1.61
C ASP A 138 1.69 -22.42 -2.82
N GLY A 139 2.15 -21.36 -3.49
CA GLY A 139 1.51 -20.82 -4.68
C GLY A 139 1.54 -21.81 -5.85
N PHE A 140 2.67 -22.49 -6.07
CA PHE A 140 2.81 -23.48 -7.13
C PHE A 140 1.90 -24.69 -6.90
N ARG A 141 1.83 -25.19 -5.66
CA ARG A 141 0.94 -26.29 -5.27
C ARG A 141 -0.54 -25.95 -5.49
N GLU A 142 -0.93 -24.74 -5.14
CA GLU A 142 -2.29 -24.23 -5.38
C GLU A 142 -2.59 -24.17 -6.88
N LEU A 143 -1.65 -23.66 -7.69
CA LEU A 143 -1.80 -23.61 -9.15
C LEU A 143 -1.93 -25.00 -9.75
N TYR A 144 -1.06 -25.93 -9.34
CA TYR A 144 -1.05 -27.30 -9.83
C TYR A 144 -2.36 -28.02 -9.49
N THR A 145 -2.84 -27.88 -8.24
CA THR A 145 -4.12 -28.45 -7.80
C THR A 145 -5.29 -27.88 -8.59
N ALA A 146 -5.31 -26.56 -8.80
CA ALA A 146 -6.34 -25.90 -9.57
C ALA A 146 -6.32 -26.30 -11.06
N ALA A 147 -5.13 -26.42 -11.67
CA ALA A 147 -4.97 -26.88 -13.05
C ALA A 147 -5.36 -28.36 -13.22
N ALA A 148 -5.01 -29.23 -12.26
CA ALA A 148 -5.38 -30.63 -12.26
C ALA A 148 -6.90 -30.86 -12.12
N ALA A 149 -7.63 -29.91 -11.51
CA ALA A 149 -9.08 -29.96 -11.42
C ALA A 149 -9.80 -29.53 -12.72
N MET A 150 -9.07 -29.05 -13.73
CA MET A 150 -9.61 -28.59 -15.01
C MET A 150 -9.54 -29.72 -16.06
N PRO A 151 -10.43 -29.73 -17.07
CA PRO A 151 -10.45 -30.77 -18.11
C PRO A 151 -9.31 -30.64 -19.14
N ILE A 152 -8.33 -29.75 -18.90
CA ILE A 152 -7.24 -29.42 -19.82
C ILE A 152 -5.95 -30.00 -19.23
N PRO A 153 -5.13 -30.73 -20.00
CA PRO A 153 -3.87 -31.29 -19.51
C PRO A 153 -2.93 -30.21 -18.98
N CYS A 154 -2.12 -30.53 -17.96
CA CYS A 154 -1.17 -29.62 -17.35
C CYS A 154 0.25 -30.19 -17.42
N ALA A 155 1.22 -29.34 -17.81
CA ALA A 155 2.64 -29.63 -17.82
C ALA A 155 3.37 -28.63 -16.91
N SER A 156 4.23 -29.12 -16.02
CA SER A 156 5.05 -28.31 -15.12
C SER A 156 6.52 -28.32 -15.55
N TYR A 157 7.15 -27.15 -15.44
CA TYR A 157 8.56 -26.94 -15.78
C TYR A 157 9.25 -26.15 -14.66
N SER A 158 10.45 -26.60 -14.28
CA SER A 158 11.35 -25.86 -13.39
C SER A 158 12.75 -25.85 -14.02
N PRO A 159 13.15 -24.75 -14.69
CA PRO A 159 14.41 -24.69 -15.40
C PRO A 159 15.58 -24.67 -14.42
N ALA A 160 16.47 -25.64 -14.54
CA ALA A 160 17.75 -25.61 -13.84
C ALA A 160 18.65 -24.49 -14.40
N PRO A 161 19.56 -23.93 -13.58
CA PRO A 161 20.59 -23.00 -14.06
C PRO A 161 21.35 -23.62 -15.25
N GLY A 162 21.38 -22.92 -16.38
CA GLY A 162 22.04 -23.39 -17.62
C GLY A 162 21.17 -24.22 -18.58
N ALA A 163 19.97 -24.65 -18.17
CA ALA A 163 19.04 -25.43 -19.01
C ALA A 163 17.85 -24.60 -19.55
N VAL A 164 17.81 -23.30 -19.28
CA VAL A 164 16.69 -22.41 -19.60
C VAL A 164 16.27 -22.50 -21.08
N HIS A 165 17.23 -22.54 -22.01
CA HIS A 165 16.93 -22.58 -23.44
C HIS A 165 16.23 -23.88 -23.86
N ALA A 166 16.66 -25.02 -23.30
CA ALA A 166 16.02 -26.31 -23.54
C ALA A 166 14.60 -26.34 -22.96
N THR A 167 14.41 -25.81 -21.75
CA THR A 167 13.08 -25.70 -21.12
C THR A 167 12.13 -24.82 -21.95
N LEU A 168 12.62 -23.69 -22.47
CA LEU A 168 11.83 -22.81 -23.34
C LEU A 168 11.41 -23.50 -24.65
N ALA A 169 12.29 -24.32 -25.24
CA ALA A 169 11.93 -25.11 -26.42
C ALA A 169 10.81 -26.12 -26.12
N SER A 170 10.89 -26.82 -24.99
CA SER A 170 9.82 -27.73 -24.54
C SER A 170 8.51 -27.01 -24.26
N ILE A 171 8.56 -25.80 -23.69
CA ILE A 171 7.37 -24.96 -23.48
C ILE A 171 6.76 -24.55 -24.82
N ALA A 172 7.57 -24.14 -25.80
CA ALA A 172 7.09 -23.73 -27.11
C ALA A 172 6.39 -24.88 -27.87
N GLU A 173 6.89 -26.12 -27.72
CA GLU A 173 6.23 -27.32 -28.24
C GLU A 173 4.92 -27.62 -27.51
N ALA A 174 4.92 -27.51 -26.17
CA ALA A 174 3.73 -27.68 -25.34
C ALA A 174 2.60 -26.73 -25.73
N LEU A 175 2.92 -25.45 -25.98
CA LEU A 175 1.97 -24.41 -26.35
C LEU A 175 1.31 -24.61 -27.73
N GLN A 176 1.76 -25.58 -28.54
CA GLN A 176 1.07 -25.99 -29.77
C GLN A 176 -0.23 -26.76 -29.50
N LYS A 177 -0.46 -27.19 -28.24
CA LYS A 177 -1.63 -27.93 -27.80
C LYS A 177 -2.40 -27.10 -26.77
N PRO A 178 -3.72 -27.32 -26.60
CA PRO A 178 -4.48 -26.71 -25.51
C PRO A 178 -4.08 -27.39 -24.20
N ILE A 179 -2.97 -26.93 -23.60
CA ILE A 179 -2.46 -27.40 -22.31
C ILE A 179 -2.15 -26.22 -21.40
N TRP A 180 -2.21 -26.48 -20.09
CA TRP A 180 -1.66 -25.59 -19.09
C TRP A 180 -0.17 -25.79 -18.97
N VAL A 181 0.57 -24.68 -18.99
CA VAL A 181 2.01 -24.67 -18.73
C VAL A 181 2.24 -23.93 -17.42
N LEU A 182 2.76 -24.65 -16.43
CA LEU A 182 3.19 -24.09 -15.15
C LEU A 182 4.71 -23.98 -15.14
N LEU A 183 5.22 -22.77 -14.94
CA LEU A 183 6.66 -22.50 -14.87
C LEU A 183 7.03 -22.04 -13.45
N CYS A 184 7.90 -22.80 -12.77
CA CYS A 184 8.47 -22.41 -11.49
C CYS A 184 9.93 -21.99 -11.68
N THR A 185 10.22 -20.70 -11.51
CA THR A 185 11.59 -20.17 -11.63
C THR A 185 12.42 -20.28 -10.35
N ALA A 186 11.85 -20.83 -9.28
CA ALA A 186 12.62 -21.18 -8.08
C ALA A 186 13.42 -22.46 -8.30
N ASP A 187 14.35 -22.73 -7.38
CA ASP A 187 15.16 -23.96 -7.37
C ASP A 187 14.25 -25.19 -7.54
N ALA A 188 14.72 -26.18 -8.32
CA ALA A 188 14.03 -27.44 -8.55
C ALA A 188 13.66 -28.14 -7.24
N ALA A 189 14.46 -27.97 -6.18
CA ALA A 189 14.13 -28.49 -4.84
C ALA A 189 12.86 -27.85 -4.24
N VAL A 190 12.63 -26.56 -4.48
CA VAL A 190 11.43 -25.83 -4.03
C VAL A 190 10.22 -26.24 -4.86
N ALA A 191 10.39 -26.46 -6.16
CA ALA A 191 9.33 -26.95 -7.04
C ALA A 191 8.93 -28.41 -6.72
N ALA A 192 9.91 -29.27 -6.42
CA ALA A 192 9.67 -30.66 -6.03
C ALA A 192 8.96 -30.76 -4.68
N ALA A 193 9.41 -30.00 -3.67
CA ALA A 193 8.77 -29.94 -2.36
C ALA A 193 7.33 -29.39 -2.38
N ALA A 194 6.92 -28.75 -3.48
CA ALA A 194 5.55 -28.27 -3.67
C ALA A 194 4.60 -29.34 -4.24
N LEU A 195 5.15 -30.42 -4.81
CA LEU A 195 4.41 -31.49 -5.49
C LEU A 195 4.33 -32.79 -4.66
N ASP A 196 5.17 -32.94 -3.63
CA ASP A 196 5.06 -33.98 -2.60
C ASP A 196 3.96 -33.65 -1.57
#